data_AF-J9RIC2-F1
#
_entry.id   AF-J9RIC2-F1
#
_cell.length_a   1.000
_cell.length_b   1.000
_cell.length_c   1.000
_cell.angle_alpha   90.00
_cell.angle_beta   90.00
_cell.angle_gamma   90.00
#
_symmetry.space_group_name_H-M   'P 1'
#
loop_
_entity.id
_entity.type
_entity.pdbx_description
1 polymer ?
#
loop_
_entity_poly.entity_id
_entity_poly.type
_entity_poly.pdbx_seq_one_letter_code
_entity_poly.pdbx_strand_id
1 'polypeptide(L)'
;MRDVGATAAATAGAAGAGWAAYNLLNSQAAEARVVIPHRTDNAPDGDGVYRPDGTSERFTRDTVYDLYLVVFGDSTAAGLGAETAEETPGVQIARRVAAETDQVVRYANKAIVGATSKGLAAQIEAMFVHHERPDVAVILVGANDVTARNSPLPSARRLGEAVHALVDGGAKVVVGTCPDFGVVTAIPQPLRAVLRRWGLALAAAQRSAVRAAGGRPVPLADLLTEEFLARPEHMLSPDRFHPSAAGYELAADILVPEVLASIGEWGPTPLPEPPKVSEAVEETRLITRVRKQFTRL
;
A
#
# COMPACT_ATOMS: atom_id res chain seq x y z
N MET A 1 -0.40 -53.72 13.63
CA MET A 1 -1.17 -52.86 14.57
C MET A 1 -0.34 -51.73 15.21
N ARG A 2 1.01 -51.80 15.27
CA ARG A 2 1.85 -50.73 15.85
C ARG A 2 2.00 -49.46 14.97
N ASP A 3 1.94 -49.59 13.64
CA ASP A 3 2.11 -48.44 12.73
C ASP A 3 0.89 -47.51 12.65
N VAL A 4 -0.32 -48.06 12.77
CA VAL A 4 -1.57 -47.27 12.70
C VAL A 4 -1.71 -46.31 13.89
N GLY A 5 -1.23 -46.72 15.07
CA GLY A 5 -1.26 -45.90 16.29
C GLY A 5 -0.26 -44.73 16.25
N ALA A 6 0.92 -44.93 15.65
CA ALA A 6 1.92 -43.86 15.49
C ALA A 6 1.47 -42.81 14.47
N THR A 7 0.90 -43.22 13.33
CA THR A 7 0.34 -42.30 12.33
C THR A 7 -0.86 -41.53 12.86
N ALA A 8 -1.76 -42.17 13.62
CA ALA A 8 -2.90 -41.50 14.25
C ALA A 8 -2.47 -40.49 15.32
N ALA A 9 -1.50 -40.83 16.17
CA ALA A 9 -0.95 -39.92 17.19
C ALA A 9 -0.21 -38.73 16.57
N ALA A 10 0.59 -38.94 15.51
CA ALA A 10 1.27 -37.88 14.80
C ALA A 10 0.28 -36.91 14.10
N THR A 11 -0.79 -37.46 13.50
CA THR A 11 -1.85 -36.67 12.85
C THR A 11 -2.67 -35.87 13.87
N ALA A 12 -3.02 -36.48 15.01
CA ALA A 12 -3.72 -35.80 16.09
C ALA A 12 -2.86 -34.73 16.78
N GLY A 13 -1.57 -34.98 16.99
CA GLY A 13 -0.62 -34.00 17.52
C GLY A 13 -0.41 -32.80 16.58
N ALA A 14 -0.29 -33.04 15.28
CA ALA A 14 -0.20 -31.99 14.27
C ALA A 14 -1.49 -31.16 14.16
N ALA A 15 -2.66 -31.81 14.22
CA ALA A 15 -3.95 -31.13 14.21
C ALA A 15 -4.16 -30.29 15.48
N GLY A 16 -3.78 -30.81 16.66
CA GLY A 16 -3.87 -30.10 17.93
C GLY A 16 -2.93 -28.87 18.00
N ALA A 17 -1.69 -29.01 17.53
CA ALA A 17 -0.75 -27.89 17.44
C ALA A 17 -1.22 -26.81 16.45
N GLY A 18 -1.76 -27.21 15.29
CA GLY A 18 -2.34 -26.29 14.32
C GLY A 18 -3.54 -25.53 14.87
N TRP A 19 -4.43 -26.21 15.59
CA TRP A 19 -5.58 -25.59 16.24
C TRP A 19 -5.19 -24.60 17.34
N ALA A 20 -4.21 -24.96 18.18
CA ALA A 20 -3.69 -24.07 19.22
C ALA A 20 -3.05 -22.80 18.63
N ALA A 21 -2.23 -22.95 17.59
CA ALA A 21 -1.63 -21.81 16.88
C ALA A 21 -2.69 -20.91 16.23
N TYR A 22 -3.71 -21.51 15.60
CA TYR A 22 -4.83 -20.77 15.01
C TYR A 22 -5.58 -19.93 16.06
N ASN A 23 -5.90 -20.52 17.22
CA ASN A 23 -6.57 -19.83 18.30
C ASN A 23 -5.71 -18.71 18.90
N LEU A 24 -4.41 -18.94 19.07
CA LEU A 24 -3.48 -17.90 19.53
C LEU A 24 -3.48 -16.70 18.57
N LEU A 25 -3.35 -16.96 17.26
CA LEU A 25 -3.35 -15.89 16.25
C LEU A 25 -4.67 -15.12 16.23
N ASN A 26 -5.81 -15.80 16.36
CA ASN A 26 -7.11 -15.13 16.44
C ASN A 26 -7.28 -14.32 17.73
N SER A 27 -6.79 -14.82 18.86
CA SER A 27 -6.78 -14.08 20.13
C SER A 27 -5.95 -12.81 20.01
N GLN A 28 -4.77 -12.90 19.40
CA GLN A 28 -3.90 -11.75 19.15
C GLN A 28 -4.53 -10.75 18.18
N ALA A 29 -5.25 -11.23 17.17
CA ALA A 29 -5.98 -10.37 16.26
C ALA A 29 -7.14 -9.64 16.97
N ALA A 30 -7.80 -10.30 17.92
CA ALA A 30 -8.84 -9.68 18.74
C ALA A 30 -8.24 -8.61 19.67
N GLU A 31 -7.13 -8.89 20.34
CA GLU A 31 -6.40 -7.93 21.18
C GLU A 31 -5.92 -6.72 20.37
N ALA A 32 -5.31 -6.95 19.20
CA ALA A 32 -4.84 -5.87 18.33
C ALA A 32 -5.98 -4.94 17.90
N ARG A 33 -7.20 -5.46 17.67
CA ARG A 33 -8.38 -4.64 17.32
C ARG A 33 -8.92 -3.80 18.49
N VAL A 34 -8.57 -4.13 19.74
CA VAL A 34 -8.92 -3.31 20.90
C VAL A 34 -7.95 -2.13 21.02
N VAL A 35 -6.67 -2.36 20.73
CA VAL A 35 -5.61 -1.34 20.85
C VAL A 35 -5.53 -0.44 19.62
N ILE A 36 -5.75 -1.00 18.42
CA ILE A 36 -5.76 -0.27 17.15
C ILE A 36 -7.20 0.14 16.87
N PRO A 37 -7.55 1.43 17.01
CA PRO A 37 -8.92 1.88 16.80
C PRO A 37 -9.36 1.62 15.37
N HIS A 38 -10.59 1.10 15.21
CA HIS A 38 -11.23 1.05 13.91
C HIS A 38 -11.75 2.45 13.56
N ARG A 39 -10.89 3.24 12.93
CA ARG A 39 -11.20 4.57 12.40
C ARG A 39 -12.22 4.43 11.26
N THR A 40 -13.39 5.03 11.44
CA THR A 40 -14.47 5.14 10.44
C THR A 40 -14.74 6.58 10.01
N ASP A 41 -13.97 7.50 10.58
CA ASP A 41 -13.95 8.90 10.21
C ASP A 41 -13.22 9.08 8.88
N ASN A 42 -13.63 10.13 8.17
CA ASN A 42 -12.99 10.50 6.92
C ASN A 42 -11.62 11.10 7.20
N ALA A 43 -10.64 10.79 6.37
CA ALA A 43 -9.40 11.56 6.33
C ALA A 43 -9.70 13.01 5.93
N PRO A 44 -8.85 13.98 6.32
CA PRO A 44 -8.99 15.36 5.87
C PRO A 44 -9.06 15.46 4.34
N ASP A 45 -10.00 16.26 3.83
CA ASP A 45 -10.19 16.45 2.38
C ASP A 45 -9.16 17.43 1.83
N GLY A 46 -8.37 16.98 0.85
CA GLY A 46 -7.35 17.76 0.16
C GLY A 46 -7.67 18.00 -1.31
N ASP A 47 -8.88 17.71 -1.80
CA ASP A 47 -9.23 17.94 -3.20
C ASP A 47 -9.11 19.42 -3.56
N GLY A 48 -8.34 19.73 -4.61
CA GLY A 48 -7.99 21.12 -4.90
C GLY A 48 -7.08 21.30 -6.10
N VAL A 49 -6.58 22.52 -6.23
CA VAL A 49 -5.58 22.89 -7.23
C VAL A 49 -4.37 23.48 -6.51
N TYR A 50 -3.20 22.98 -6.87
CA TYR A 50 -1.91 23.29 -6.25
C TYR A 50 -1.02 23.99 -7.27
N ARG A 51 -0.39 25.08 -6.85
CA ARG A 51 0.43 25.93 -7.72
C ARG A 51 1.91 25.83 -7.37
N PRO A 52 2.81 26.14 -8.32
CA PRO A 52 4.26 26.14 -8.07
C PRO A 52 4.69 27.12 -6.97
N ASP A 53 3.96 28.22 -6.78
CA ASP A 53 4.21 29.21 -5.73
C ASP A 53 3.79 28.76 -4.32
N GLY A 54 3.31 27.52 -4.18
CA GLY A 54 2.86 26.92 -2.93
C GLY A 54 1.42 27.27 -2.54
N THR A 55 0.75 28.14 -3.30
CA THR A 55 -0.67 28.43 -3.06
C THR A 55 -1.55 27.26 -3.49
N SER A 56 -2.71 27.16 -2.84
CA SER A 56 -3.72 26.16 -3.20
C SER A 56 -5.11 26.75 -3.08
N GLU A 57 -6.02 26.24 -3.91
CA GLU A 57 -7.41 26.66 -3.93
C GLU A 57 -8.32 25.48 -4.23
N ARG A 58 -9.62 25.64 -3.94
CA ARG A 58 -10.61 24.64 -4.32
C ARG A 58 -10.77 24.61 -5.83
N PHE A 59 -10.81 23.41 -6.40
CA PHE A 59 -11.09 23.24 -7.82
C PHE A 59 -12.50 23.75 -8.18
N THR A 60 -12.58 24.52 -9.26
CA THR A 60 -13.83 24.89 -9.93
C THR A 60 -13.74 24.53 -11.41
N ARG A 61 -14.87 24.41 -12.11
CA ARG A 61 -14.89 24.05 -13.54
C ARG A 61 -14.16 25.05 -14.44
N ASP A 62 -14.04 26.29 -13.98
CA ASP A 62 -13.35 27.36 -14.70
C ASP A 62 -11.85 27.43 -14.36
N THR A 63 -11.38 26.63 -13.39
CA THR A 63 -9.97 26.59 -13.00
C THR A 63 -9.15 25.88 -14.07
N VAL A 64 -8.20 26.60 -14.67
CA VAL A 64 -7.22 26.05 -15.60
C VAL A 64 -6.14 25.30 -14.81
N TYR A 65 -5.76 24.12 -15.29
CA TYR A 65 -4.70 23.30 -14.74
C TYR A 65 -3.95 22.61 -15.89
N ASP A 66 -2.69 22.25 -15.64
CA ASP A 66 -1.83 21.60 -16.63
C ASP A 66 -1.79 20.08 -16.44
N LEU A 67 -1.92 19.62 -15.19
CA LEU A 67 -1.84 18.22 -14.82
C LEU A 67 -2.98 17.82 -13.87
N TYR A 68 -3.66 16.72 -14.16
CA TYR A 68 -4.63 16.12 -13.25
C TYR A 68 -4.07 14.85 -12.58
N LEU A 69 -3.80 14.97 -11.27
CA LEU A 69 -3.33 13.90 -10.41
C LEU A 69 -4.48 13.33 -9.58
N VAL A 70 -4.64 12.01 -9.57
CA VAL A 70 -5.65 11.33 -8.73
C VAL A 70 -5.04 10.25 -7.87
N VAL A 71 -5.42 10.20 -6.60
CA VAL A 71 -5.03 9.15 -5.66
C VAL A 71 -6.19 8.15 -5.47
N PHE A 72 -5.88 6.86 -5.55
CA PHE A 72 -6.80 5.75 -5.29
C PHE A 72 -6.26 4.83 -4.20
N GLY A 73 -7.16 4.08 -3.57
CA GLY A 73 -6.78 3.01 -2.67
C GLY A 73 -7.54 2.98 -1.35
N ASP A 74 -6.82 2.68 -0.28
CA ASP A 74 -7.38 2.44 1.05
C ASP A 74 -7.19 3.63 2.01
N SER A 75 -7.21 3.39 3.32
CA SER A 75 -7.05 4.45 4.32
C SER A 75 -5.70 5.15 4.27
N THR A 76 -4.64 4.45 3.85
CA THR A 76 -3.32 5.06 3.66
C THR A 76 -3.34 6.02 2.48
N ALA A 77 -4.01 5.67 1.38
CA ALA A 77 -4.23 6.59 0.25
C ALA A 77 -5.12 7.79 0.63
N ALA A 78 -6.14 7.56 1.47
CA ALA A 78 -7.00 8.61 1.98
C ALA A 78 -6.24 9.63 2.85
N GLY A 79 -5.14 9.22 3.50
CA GLY A 79 -4.40 10.05 4.45
C GLY A 79 -4.89 9.91 5.88
N LEU A 80 -5.51 8.78 6.24
CA LEU A 80 -5.95 8.54 7.61
C LEU A 80 -4.74 8.55 8.56
N GLY A 81 -4.82 9.28 9.68
CA GLY A 81 -3.66 9.50 10.57
C GLY A 81 -3.01 10.87 10.40
N ALA A 82 -3.30 11.59 9.32
CA ALA A 82 -3.07 13.03 9.21
C ALA A 82 -4.09 13.82 10.05
N GLU A 83 -3.67 14.96 10.60
CA GLU A 83 -4.56 15.88 11.33
C GLU A 83 -5.17 16.93 10.39
N THR A 84 -4.42 17.32 9.36
CA THR A 84 -4.85 18.30 8.36
C THR A 84 -4.73 17.77 6.93
N ALA A 85 -5.45 18.40 5.99
CA ALA A 85 -5.38 18.05 4.57
C ALA A 85 -3.95 18.14 4.00
N GLU A 86 -3.18 19.10 4.50
CA GLU A 86 -1.82 19.39 4.06
C GLU A 86 -0.84 18.25 4.37
N GLU A 87 -1.16 17.41 5.34
CA GLU A 87 -0.34 16.29 5.77
C GLU A 87 -0.69 14.99 5.05
N THR A 88 -1.76 14.99 4.24
CA THR A 88 -2.17 13.79 3.50
C THR A 88 -1.20 13.48 2.36
N PRO A 89 -0.98 12.20 2.02
CA PRO A 89 0.05 11.83 1.05
C PRO A 89 -0.23 12.40 -0.34
N GLY A 90 -1.50 12.46 -0.75
CA GLY A 90 -1.84 13.01 -2.06
C GLY A 90 -1.58 14.51 -2.19
N VAL A 91 -1.80 15.28 -1.12
CA VAL A 91 -1.45 16.72 -1.09
C VAL A 91 0.06 16.92 -1.10
N GLN A 92 0.80 16.13 -0.30
CA GLN A 92 2.26 16.16 -0.28
C GLN A 92 2.85 15.85 -1.66
N ILE A 93 2.29 14.88 -2.39
CA ILE A 93 2.67 14.56 -3.77
C ILE A 93 2.30 15.72 -4.71
N ALA A 94 1.06 16.21 -4.68
CA ALA A 94 0.58 17.25 -5.60
C ALA A 94 1.41 18.55 -5.51
N ARG A 95 1.75 18.97 -4.28
CA ARG A 95 2.61 20.14 -4.04
C ARG A 95 4.01 19.98 -4.60
N ARG A 96 4.64 18.83 -4.37
CA ARG A 96 5.99 18.55 -4.89
C ARG A 96 5.99 18.49 -6.41
N VAL A 97 4.99 17.83 -7.00
CA VAL A 97 4.84 17.81 -8.46
C VAL A 97 4.68 19.23 -8.99
N ALA A 98 3.80 20.06 -8.42
CA ALA A 98 3.63 21.44 -8.86
C ALA A 98 4.93 22.26 -8.74
N ALA A 99 5.65 22.13 -7.64
CA ALA A 99 6.90 22.86 -7.41
C ALA A 99 8.04 22.42 -8.34
N GLU A 100 8.18 21.12 -8.60
CA GLU A 100 9.28 20.57 -9.41
C GLU A 100 9.05 20.73 -10.93
N THR A 101 7.79 20.85 -11.36
CA THR A 101 7.42 20.92 -12.79
C THR A 101 7.03 22.32 -13.25
N ASP A 102 6.87 23.27 -12.33
CA ASP A 102 6.27 24.59 -12.58
C ASP A 102 4.85 24.51 -13.20
N GLN A 103 4.15 23.40 -12.99
CA GLN A 103 2.79 23.16 -13.47
C GLN A 103 1.72 23.42 -12.41
N VAL A 104 0.54 23.85 -12.85
CA VAL A 104 -0.66 23.88 -12.02
C VAL A 104 -1.28 22.48 -11.95
N VAL A 105 -1.27 21.88 -10.75
CA VAL A 105 -1.74 20.51 -10.52
C VAL A 105 -3.14 20.52 -9.93
N ARG A 106 -4.13 20.00 -10.66
CA ARG A 106 -5.41 19.59 -10.08
C ARG A 106 -5.20 18.25 -9.36
N TYR A 107 -5.66 18.16 -8.12
CA TYR A 107 -5.59 16.94 -7.32
C TYR A 107 -6.99 16.51 -6.87
N ALA A 108 -7.25 15.20 -6.92
CA ALA A 108 -8.40 14.59 -6.27
C ALA A 108 -8.05 13.26 -5.59
N ASN A 109 -8.68 13.01 -4.44
CA ASN A 109 -8.62 11.76 -3.70
C ASN A 109 -9.89 10.95 -3.94
N LYS A 110 -9.73 9.72 -4.46
CA LYS A 110 -10.81 8.74 -4.66
C LYS A 110 -10.63 7.50 -3.80
N ALA A 111 -9.66 7.52 -2.87
CA ALA A 111 -9.46 6.46 -1.92
C ALA A 111 -10.64 6.30 -0.96
N ILE A 112 -10.89 5.07 -0.53
CA ILE A 112 -11.97 4.74 0.39
C ILE A 112 -11.37 4.06 1.61
N VAL A 113 -11.59 4.63 2.78
CA VAL A 113 -11.17 4.05 4.06
C VAL A 113 -11.74 2.63 4.19
N GLY A 114 -10.89 1.67 4.52
CA GLY A 114 -11.27 0.26 4.63
C GLY A 114 -11.37 -0.51 3.30
N ALA A 115 -11.16 0.14 2.15
CA ALA A 115 -11.13 -0.56 0.87
C ALA A 115 -10.00 -1.60 0.81
N THR A 116 -10.27 -2.69 0.11
CA THR A 116 -9.26 -3.67 -0.31
C THR A 116 -9.08 -3.57 -1.82
N SER A 117 -8.16 -4.36 -2.39
CA SER A 117 -8.02 -4.55 -3.84
C SER A 117 -9.35 -4.85 -4.58
N LYS A 118 -10.37 -5.39 -3.89
CA LYS A 118 -11.71 -5.63 -4.46
C LYS A 118 -12.47 -4.33 -4.78
N GLY A 119 -12.18 -3.23 -4.09
CA GLY A 119 -12.87 -1.95 -4.23
C GLY A 119 -12.28 -1.01 -5.28
N LEU A 120 -11.07 -1.29 -5.79
CA LEU A 120 -10.37 -0.40 -6.73
C LEU A 120 -11.16 -0.17 -8.02
N ALA A 121 -11.74 -1.23 -8.59
CA ALA A 121 -12.53 -1.13 -9.82
C ALA A 121 -13.67 -0.11 -9.66
N ALA A 122 -14.42 -0.17 -8.56
CA ALA A 122 -15.52 0.74 -8.30
C ALA A 122 -15.05 2.20 -8.13
N GLN A 123 -13.89 2.45 -7.50
CA GLN A 123 -13.33 3.81 -7.39
C GLN A 123 -13.00 4.40 -8.77
N ILE A 124 -12.38 3.60 -9.65
CA ILE A 124 -11.98 4.03 -11.00
C ILE A 124 -13.21 4.20 -11.90
N GLU A 125 -14.13 3.24 -11.88
CA GLU A 125 -15.37 3.28 -12.66
C GLU A 125 -16.22 4.52 -12.31
N ALA A 126 -16.36 4.83 -11.02
CA ALA A 126 -17.11 6.00 -10.58
C ALA A 126 -16.53 7.30 -11.18
N MET A 127 -15.21 7.46 -11.17
CA MET A 127 -14.55 8.61 -11.81
C MET A 127 -14.75 8.58 -13.33
N PHE A 128 -14.63 7.42 -13.96
CA PHE A 128 -14.73 7.30 -15.41
C PHE A 128 -16.12 7.63 -15.96
N VAL A 129 -17.17 7.31 -15.21
CA VAL A 129 -18.57 7.67 -15.51
C VAL A 129 -18.78 9.18 -15.56
N HIS A 130 -18.02 9.95 -14.78
CA HIS A 130 -18.05 11.41 -14.81
C HIS A 130 -17.16 12.03 -15.91
N HIS A 131 -16.66 11.21 -16.84
CA HIS A 131 -15.73 11.62 -17.90
C HIS A 131 -14.44 12.29 -17.38
N GLU A 132 -14.10 12.04 -16.12
CA GLU A 132 -12.82 12.47 -15.55
C GLU A 132 -11.75 11.41 -15.89
N ARG A 133 -10.60 11.87 -16.38
CA ARG A 133 -9.45 11.03 -16.74
C ARG A 133 -8.19 11.69 -16.18
N PRO A 134 -7.46 11.06 -15.25
CA PRO A 134 -6.23 11.60 -14.72
C PRO A 134 -5.10 11.45 -15.73
N ASP A 135 -4.19 12.41 -15.74
CA ASP A 135 -2.90 12.28 -16.42
C ASP A 135 -1.97 11.37 -15.60
N VAL A 136 -2.07 11.45 -14.27
CA VAL A 136 -1.31 10.63 -13.32
C VAL A 136 -2.25 10.04 -12.26
N ALA A 137 -2.15 8.73 -12.05
CA ALA A 137 -2.81 8.03 -10.96
C ALA A 137 -1.78 7.45 -9.99
N VAL A 138 -1.94 7.73 -8.70
CA VAL A 138 -1.18 7.09 -7.62
C VAL A 138 -2.09 6.13 -6.87
N ILE A 139 -1.67 4.89 -6.67
CA ILE A 139 -2.44 3.88 -5.92
C ILE A 139 -1.68 3.46 -4.68
N LEU A 140 -2.29 3.60 -3.49
CA LEU A 140 -1.79 3.03 -2.24
C LEU A 140 -2.84 2.07 -1.67
N VAL A 141 -2.59 0.77 -1.79
CA VAL A 141 -3.54 -0.26 -1.38
C VAL A 141 -2.83 -1.55 -1.01
N GLY A 142 -3.33 -2.20 0.03
CA GLY A 142 -2.93 -3.57 0.36
C GLY A 142 -2.91 -3.86 1.85
N ALA A 143 -2.88 -2.83 2.69
CA ALA A 143 -2.93 -3.01 4.13
C ALA A 143 -4.22 -3.76 4.53
N ASN A 144 -5.35 -3.35 3.96
CA ASN A 144 -6.62 -4.01 4.22
C ASN A 144 -6.75 -5.40 3.58
N ASP A 145 -6.01 -5.70 2.51
CA ASP A 145 -5.96 -7.07 1.98
C ASP A 145 -5.27 -8.02 2.98
N VAL A 146 -4.23 -7.55 3.66
CA VAL A 146 -3.54 -8.29 4.72
C VAL A 146 -4.46 -8.49 5.92
N THR A 147 -5.07 -7.41 6.43
CA THR A 147 -5.94 -7.49 7.64
C THR A 147 -7.23 -8.27 7.39
N ALA A 148 -7.79 -8.22 6.16
CA ALA A 148 -8.93 -9.02 5.75
C ALA A 148 -8.57 -10.48 5.38
N ARG A 149 -7.27 -10.83 5.37
CA ARG A 149 -6.75 -12.15 4.98
C ARG A 149 -7.09 -12.53 3.54
N ASN A 150 -7.15 -11.55 2.64
CA ASN A 150 -7.27 -11.82 1.21
C ASN A 150 -5.96 -12.45 0.71
N SER A 151 -6.09 -13.42 -0.19
CA SER A 151 -4.93 -14.10 -0.77
C SER A 151 -4.07 -13.13 -1.61
N PRO A 152 -2.73 -13.13 -1.45
CA PRO A 152 -1.84 -12.19 -2.13
C PRO A 152 -1.99 -12.14 -3.64
N LEU A 153 -2.05 -13.31 -4.29
CA LEU A 153 -2.10 -13.40 -5.75
C LEU A 153 -3.41 -12.83 -6.34
N PRO A 154 -4.62 -13.24 -5.88
CA PRO A 154 -5.86 -12.58 -6.29
C PRO A 154 -5.88 -11.07 -6.02
N SER A 155 -5.35 -10.61 -4.89
CA SER A 155 -5.31 -9.18 -4.57
C SER A 155 -4.40 -8.40 -5.52
N ALA A 156 -3.21 -8.93 -5.80
CA ALA A 156 -2.29 -8.35 -6.79
C ALA A 156 -2.88 -8.37 -8.21
N ARG A 157 -3.63 -9.42 -8.58
CA ARG A 157 -4.32 -9.48 -9.88
C ARG A 157 -5.34 -8.36 -10.03
N ARG A 158 -6.20 -8.13 -9.02
CA ARG A 158 -7.18 -7.02 -9.06
C ARG A 158 -6.52 -5.66 -9.15
N LEU A 159 -5.41 -5.47 -8.44
CA LEU A 159 -4.59 -4.27 -8.60
C LEU A 159 -4.06 -4.13 -10.02
N GLY A 160 -3.53 -5.20 -10.63
CA GLY A 160 -3.09 -5.19 -12.02
C GLY A 160 -4.21 -4.83 -13.00
N GLU A 161 -5.42 -5.36 -12.79
CA GLU A 161 -6.62 -5.01 -13.58
C GLU A 161 -6.98 -3.53 -13.43
N ALA A 162 -6.90 -2.98 -12.22
CA ALA A 162 -7.12 -1.55 -11.95
C ALA A 162 -6.04 -0.65 -12.62
N VAL A 163 -4.77 -1.04 -12.54
CA VAL A 163 -3.66 -0.35 -13.22
C VAL A 163 -3.87 -0.36 -14.73
N HIS A 164 -4.23 -1.52 -15.29
CA HIS A 164 -4.46 -1.67 -16.72
C HIS A 164 -5.59 -0.75 -17.20
N ALA A 165 -6.71 -0.70 -16.48
CA ALA A 165 -7.83 0.18 -16.81
C ALA A 165 -7.46 1.67 -16.82
N LEU A 166 -6.62 2.12 -15.88
CA LEU A 166 -6.12 3.49 -15.84
C LEU A 166 -5.15 3.79 -16.99
N VAL A 167 -4.24 2.86 -17.28
CA VAL A 167 -3.29 2.98 -18.40
C VAL A 167 -4.02 3.01 -19.74
N ASP A 168 -5.01 2.15 -19.95
CA ASP A 168 -5.87 2.15 -21.14
C ASP A 168 -6.69 3.45 -21.25
N GLY A 169 -7.01 4.07 -20.11
CA GLY A 169 -7.60 5.40 -20.02
C GLY A 169 -6.65 6.56 -20.28
N GLY A 170 -5.35 6.29 -20.52
CA GLY A 170 -4.31 7.28 -20.83
C GLY A 170 -3.44 7.71 -19.65
N ALA A 171 -3.74 7.25 -18.43
CA ALA A 171 -3.04 7.70 -17.22
C ALA A 171 -1.65 7.06 -17.08
N LYS A 172 -0.69 7.81 -16.55
CA LYS A 172 0.54 7.25 -15.98
C LYS A 172 0.26 6.75 -14.57
N VAL A 173 0.57 5.50 -14.27
CA VAL A 173 0.20 4.88 -13.00
C VAL A 173 1.41 4.55 -12.14
N VAL A 174 1.47 5.13 -10.94
CA VAL A 174 2.46 4.83 -9.91
C VAL A 174 1.76 4.11 -8.75
N VAL A 175 2.37 3.03 -8.25
CA VAL A 175 1.76 2.23 -7.18
C VAL A 175 2.73 2.04 -6.04
N GLY A 176 2.40 2.58 -4.87
CA GLY A 176 3.07 2.21 -3.63
C GLY A 176 2.61 0.82 -3.20
N THR A 177 3.49 -0.17 -3.29
CA THR A 177 3.13 -1.55 -2.91
C THR A 177 2.96 -1.69 -1.40
N CYS A 178 2.27 -2.74 -0.97
CA CYS A 178 1.94 -3.02 0.43
C CYS A 178 3.12 -2.77 1.38
N PRO A 179 2.93 -1.99 2.46
CA PRO A 179 3.98 -1.71 3.44
C PRO A 179 4.33 -2.95 4.29
N ASP A 180 5.46 -2.89 5.01
CA ASP A 180 5.89 -3.95 5.94
C ASP A 180 5.11 -3.85 7.26
N PHE A 181 4.23 -4.81 7.53
CA PHE A 181 3.50 -4.90 8.80
C PHE A 181 4.38 -5.18 10.04
N GLY A 182 5.65 -5.52 9.84
CA GLY A 182 6.63 -5.69 10.92
C GLY A 182 6.83 -4.45 11.76
N VAL A 183 6.62 -3.26 11.18
CA VAL A 183 6.79 -1.96 11.84
C VAL A 183 5.68 -1.65 12.83
N VAL A 184 4.52 -2.31 12.72
CA VAL A 184 3.35 -2.07 13.57
C VAL A 184 3.51 -2.80 14.91
N THR A 185 4.24 -2.19 15.84
CA THR A 185 4.58 -2.81 17.14
C THR A 185 3.38 -3.10 18.03
N ALA A 186 2.24 -2.44 17.80
CA ALA A 186 0.97 -2.72 18.46
C ALA A 186 0.43 -4.15 18.19
N ILE A 187 0.92 -4.81 17.13
CA ILE A 187 0.56 -6.20 16.82
C ILE A 187 1.52 -7.14 17.56
N PRO A 188 1.03 -8.03 18.44
CA PRO A 188 1.88 -8.93 19.20
C PRO A 188 2.46 -10.06 18.33
N GLN A 189 3.52 -10.71 18.83
CA GLN A 189 4.08 -11.92 18.22
C GLN A 189 3.36 -13.16 18.74
N PRO A 190 3.08 -14.19 17.91
CA PRO A 190 3.61 -14.39 16.55
C PRO A 190 2.79 -13.76 15.41
N LEU A 191 1.63 -13.14 15.68
CA LEU A 191 0.77 -12.59 14.64
C LEU A 191 1.49 -11.58 13.73
N ARG A 192 2.30 -10.69 14.30
CA ARG A 192 3.06 -9.70 13.53
C ARG A 192 4.01 -10.32 12.51
N ALA A 193 4.72 -11.40 12.86
CA ALA A 193 5.57 -12.12 11.91
C ALA A 193 4.76 -12.74 10.76
N VAL A 194 3.57 -13.27 11.05
CA VAL A 194 2.66 -13.83 10.03
C VAL A 194 2.17 -12.74 9.08
N LEU A 195 1.71 -11.60 9.61
CA LEU A 195 1.20 -10.48 8.82
C LEU A 195 2.33 -9.83 7.99
N ARG A 196 3.53 -9.67 8.56
CA ARG A 196 4.73 -9.24 7.83
C ARG A 196 4.99 -10.15 6.62
N ARG A 197 5.04 -11.47 6.84
CA ARG A 197 5.29 -12.43 5.75
C ARG A 197 4.22 -12.35 4.67
N TRP A 198 2.95 -12.21 5.07
CA TRP A 198 1.83 -12.08 4.14
C TRP A 198 1.88 -10.76 3.35
N GLY A 199 2.15 -9.64 4.01
CA GLY A 199 2.30 -8.31 3.40
C GLY A 199 3.46 -8.26 2.41
N LEU A 200 4.63 -8.79 2.76
CA LEU A 200 5.78 -8.87 1.85
C LEU A 200 5.49 -9.76 0.62
N ALA A 201 4.76 -10.87 0.81
CA ALA A 201 4.32 -11.71 -0.31
C ALA A 201 3.33 -10.97 -1.22
N LEU A 202 2.41 -10.19 -0.65
CA LEU A 202 1.51 -9.32 -1.40
C LEU A 202 2.29 -8.24 -2.16
N ALA A 203 3.21 -7.52 -1.50
CA ALA A 203 4.03 -6.49 -2.15
C ALA A 203 4.81 -7.05 -3.36
N ALA A 204 5.42 -8.24 -3.22
CA ALA A 204 6.11 -8.90 -4.32
C ALA A 204 5.19 -9.27 -5.49
N ALA A 205 3.98 -9.74 -5.20
CA ALA A 205 2.98 -10.04 -6.22
C ALA A 205 2.47 -8.76 -6.90
N GLN A 206 2.22 -7.68 -6.14
CA GLN A 206 1.82 -6.37 -6.65
C GLN A 206 2.88 -5.81 -7.60
N ARG A 207 4.17 -5.84 -7.24
CA ARG A 207 5.26 -5.39 -8.14
C ARG A 207 5.19 -6.06 -9.51
N SER A 208 4.94 -7.36 -9.54
CA SER A 208 4.88 -8.13 -10.79
C SER A 208 3.63 -7.77 -11.60
N ALA A 209 2.46 -7.68 -10.95
CA ALA A 209 1.20 -7.35 -11.59
C ALA A 209 1.17 -5.91 -12.13
N VAL A 210 1.66 -4.94 -11.36
CA VAL A 210 1.73 -3.53 -11.75
C VAL A 210 2.62 -3.35 -12.99
N ARG A 211 3.82 -3.95 -13.00
CA ARG A 211 4.72 -3.91 -14.18
C ARG A 211 4.09 -4.53 -15.40
N ALA A 212 3.46 -5.69 -15.25
CA ALA A 212 2.80 -6.38 -16.36
C ALA A 212 1.64 -5.56 -16.97
N ALA A 213 0.97 -4.73 -16.15
CA ALA A 213 -0.11 -3.84 -16.56
C ALA A 213 0.37 -2.46 -17.08
N GLY A 214 1.68 -2.23 -17.18
CA GLY A 214 2.25 -0.95 -17.66
C GLY A 214 2.39 0.15 -16.61
N GLY A 215 2.15 -0.15 -15.33
CA GLY A 215 2.38 0.78 -14.23
C GLY A 215 3.79 0.68 -13.63
N ARG A 216 4.08 1.61 -12.72
CA ARG A 216 5.37 1.73 -12.02
C ARG A 216 5.22 1.39 -10.53
N PRO A 217 5.68 0.22 -10.07
CA PRO A 217 5.58 -0.12 -8.66
C PRO A 217 6.74 0.46 -7.85
N VAL A 218 6.42 1.09 -6.72
CA VAL A 218 7.35 1.62 -5.74
C VAL A 218 7.33 0.70 -4.50
N PRO A 219 8.48 0.08 -4.14
CA PRO A 219 8.54 -0.92 -3.07
C PRO A 219 8.55 -0.27 -1.68
N LEU A 220 7.42 0.28 -1.23
CA LEU A 220 7.32 0.99 0.06
C LEU A 220 7.78 0.15 1.26
N ALA A 221 7.52 -1.15 1.29
CA ALA A 221 8.05 -2.02 2.35
C ALA A 221 9.59 -2.00 2.42
N ASP A 222 10.27 -2.01 1.28
CA ASP A 222 11.73 -2.00 1.25
C ASP A 222 12.30 -0.60 1.58
N LEU A 223 11.55 0.47 1.30
CA LEU A 223 12.01 1.87 1.41
C LEU A 223 11.62 2.57 2.72
N LEU A 224 10.52 2.16 3.37
CA LEU A 224 10.02 2.81 4.60
C LEU A 224 10.40 2.08 5.89
N THR A 225 10.70 0.77 5.81
CA THR A 225 10.79 -0.08 7.01
C THR A 225 11.86 0.38 7.99
N GLU A 226 13.06 0.74 7.52
CA GLU A 226 14.16 1.16 8.39
C GLU A 226 13.76 2.38 9.25
N GLU A 227 13.20 3.39 8.61
CA GLU A 227 12.81 4.64 9.26
C GLU A 227 11.65 4.44 10.24
N PHE A 228 10.63 3.66 9.85
CA PHE A 228 9.50 3.34 10.73
C PHE A 228 9.90 2.49 11.93
N LEU A 229 10.94 1.65 11.83
CA LEU A 229 11.49 0.92 12.97
C LEU A 229 12.37 1.78 13.86
N ALA A 230 13.10 2.74 13.27
CA ALA A 230 13.99 3.62 14.01
C ALA A 230 13.23 4.66 14.85
N ARG A 231 12.12 5.20 14.33
CA ARG A 231 11.34 6.27 14.98
C ARG A 231 9.82 6.02 14.92
N PRO A 232 9.32 4.89 15.46
CA PRO A 232 7.91 4.49 15.31
C PRO A 232 6.92 5.52 15.88
N GLU A 233 7.24 6.16 17.01
CA GLU A 233 6.41 7.20 17.64
C GLU A 233 6.30 8.49 16.82
N HIS A 234 7.24 8.71 15.88
CA HIS A 234 7.21 9.85 14.97
C HIS A 234 6.61 9.48 13.62
N MET A 235 6.84 8.26 13.14
CA MET A 235 6.41 7.79 11.82
C MET A 235 4.97 7.25 11.80
N LEU A 236 4.46 6.76 12.93
CA LEU A 236 3.08 6.30 13.07
C LEU A 236 2.22 7.36 13.76
N SER A 237 0.96 7.42 13.35
CA SER A 237 -0.05 8.27 13.99
C SER A 237 -0.35 7.77 15.42
N PRO A 238 -1.13 8.52 16.22
CA PRO A 238 -1.52 8.11 17.57
C PRO A 238 -2.22 6.74 17.64
N ASP A 239 -2.81 6.26 16.54
CA ASP A 239 -3.41 4.91 16.45
C ASP A 239 -2.39 3.77 16.35
N ARG A 240 -1.09 4.11 16.22
CA ARG A 240 0.05 3.18 16.11
C ARG A 240 -0.06 2.22 14.92
N PHE A 241 -0.82 2.59 13.90
CA PHE A 241 -1.07 1.76 12.73
C PHE A 241 -0.89 2.53 11.42
N HIS A 242 -1.59 3.66 11.26
CA HIS A 242 -1.45 4.50 10.07
C HIS A 242 -0.20 5.38 10.15
N PRO A 243 0.37 5.80 9.01
CA PRO A 243 1.41 6.83 8.99
C PRO A 243 0.94 8.13 9.66
N SER A 244 1.87 8.80 10.33
CA SER A 244 1.71 10.20 10.76
C SER A 244 1.92 11.16 9.58
N ALA A 245 1.81 12.47 9.82
CA ALA A 245 2.23 13.50 8.88
C ALA A 245 3.66 13.27 8.35
N ALA A 246 4.62 12.99 9.24
CA ALA A 246 6.01 12.71 8.86
C ALA A 246 6.15 11.41 8.06
N GLY A 247 5.37 10.38 8.41
CA GLY A 247 5.34 9.13 7.65
C GLY A 247 4.77 9.31 6.24
N TYR A 248 3.75 10.15 6.08
CA TYR A 248 3.18 10.49 4.77
C TYR A 248 4.08 11.39 3.94
N GLU A 249 4.78 12.33 4.57
CA GLU A 249 5.80 13.16 3.91
C GLU A 249 6.90 12.28 3.30
N LEU A 250 7.46 11.36 4.11
CA LEU A 250 8.48 10.42 3.63
C LEU A 250 7.95 9.51 2.50
N ALA A 251 6.70 9.03 2.63
CA ALA A 251 6.08 8.23 1.57
C ALA A 251 5.94 9.04 0.28
N ALA A 252 5.58 10.33 0.36
CA ALA A 252 5.51 11.22 -0.79
C ALA A 252 6.89 11.44 -1.42
N ASP A 253 7.93 11.71 -0.63
CA ASP A 253 9.31 11.86 -1.12
C ASP A 253 9.81 10.63 -1.89
N ILE A 254 9.37 9.44 -1.48
CA ILE A 254 9.68 8.18 -2.16
C ILE A 254 8.86 7.99 -3.46
N LEU A 255 7.61 8.46 -3.51
CA LEU A 255 6.72 8.27 -4.65
C LEU A 255 6.92 9.32 -5.75
N VAL A 256 7.21 10.56 -5.39
CA VAL A 256 7.33 11.71 -6.31
C VAL A 256 8.36 11.48 -7.43
N PRO A 257 9.57 10.93 -7.19
CA PRO A 257 10.51 10.65 -8.26
C PRO A 257 9.91 9.79 -9.39
N GLU A 258 9.17 8.74 -9.05
CA GLU A 258 8.53 7.88 -10.04
C GLU A 258 7.32 8.55 -10.71
N VAL A 259 6.63 9.45 -10.01
CA VAL A 259 5.59 10.30 -10.60
C VAL A 259 6.21 11.21 -11.67
N LEU A 260 7.23 12.00 -11.32
CA LEU A 260 7.94 12.90 -12.23
C LEU A 260 8.52 12.13 -13.43
N ALA A 261 9.12 10.96 -13.19
CA ALA A 261 9.69 10.14 -14.26
C ALA A 261 8.63 9.57 -15.20
N SER A 262 7.42 9.32 -14.69
CA SER A 262 6.32 8.81 -15.50
C SER A 262 5.76 9.83 -16.50
N ILE A 263 5.87 11.12 -16.16
CA ILE A 263 5.44 12.25 -16.99
C ILE A 263 6.58 12.92 -17.78
N GLY A 264 7.83 12.46 -17.59
CA GLY A 264 8.99 12.96 -18.33
C GLY A 264 9.68 14.18 -17.71
N GLU A 265 9.29 14.55 -16.49
CA GLU A 265 9.81 15.71 -15.76
C GLU A 265 10.94 15.33 -14.78
N TRP A 266 11.22 14.04 -14.61
CA TRP A 266 12.44 13.60 -13.95
C TRP A 266 13.61 13.86 -14.89
N GLY A 267 14.47 14.81 -14.52
CA GLY A 267 15.62 15.25 -15.31
C GLY A 267 16.59 14.12 -15.70
N PRO A 268 17.77 14.44 -16.26
CA PRO A 268 18.64 13.44 -16.89
C PRO A 268 19.25 12.41 -15.91
N THR A 269 19.12 12.62 -14.61
CA THR A 269 19.65 11.72 -13.57
C THR A 269 18.85 10.42 -13.54
N PRO A 270 19.48 9.24 -13.43
CA PRO A 270 18.74 8.01 -13.18
C PRO A 270 17.92 8.10 -11.88
N LEU A 271 16.76 7.44 -11.86
CA LEU A 271 16.02 7.26 -10.60
C LEU A 271 16.90 6.51 -9.58
N PRO A 272 16.81 6.83 -8.28
CA PRO A 272 17.49 6.06 -7.25
C PRO A 272 17.12 4.57 -7.37
N GLU A 273 18.12 3.69 -7.43
CA GLU A 273 17.83 2.27 -7.38
C GLU A 273 17.29 1.93 -5.97
N PRO A 274 16.10 1.32 -5.86
CA PRO A 274 15.61 0.87 -4.57
C PRO A 274 16.59 -0.17 -4.00
N PRO A 275 16.71 -0.27 -2.66
CA PRO A 275 17.63 -1.20 -2.03
C PRO A 275 17.39 -2.63 -2.53
N LYS A 276 18.48 -3.39 -2.70
CA LYS A 276 18.40 -4.81 -3.06
C LYS A 276 17.68 -5.55 -1.94
N VAL A 277 16.38 -5.81 -2.16
CA VAL A 277 15.44 -6.68 -1.44
C VAL A 277 15.87 -7.12 -0.04
N SER A 278 15.08 -6.79 0.99
CA SER A 278 15.25 -7.33 2.35
C SER A 278 15.38 -8.87 2.34
N GLU A 279 16.39 -9.43 3.04
CA GLU A 279 16.65 -10.88 3.20
C GLU A 279 15.40 -11.69 3.54
N ALA A 280 14.39 -11.07 4.14
CA ALA A 280 13.09 -11.66 4.40
C ALA A 280 12.44 -12.26 3.14
N VAL A 281 12.54 -11.63 1.97
CA VAL A 281 11.96 -12.18 0.73
C VAL A 281 12.78 -13.37 0.21
N GLU A 282 14.11 -13.37 0.41
CA GLU A 282 15.00 -14.48 0.05
C GLU A 282 14.69 -15.74 0.87
N GLU A 283 14.46 -15.61 2.18
CA GLU A 283 14.05 -16.73 3.04
C GLU A 283 12.75 -17.40 2.55
N THR A 284 11.83 -16.61 1.98
CA THR A 284 10.55 -17.13 1.48
C THR A 284 10.74 -18.01 0.24
N ARG A 285 11.72 -17.69 -0.64
CA ARG A 285 12.09 -18.54 -1.78
C ARG A 285 12.71 -19.85 -1.31
N LEU A 286 13.54 -19.81 -0.27
CA LEU A 286 14.15 -20.98 0.35
C LEU A 286 13.11 -21.92 0.95
N ILE A 287 12.18 -21.41 1.77
CA ILE A 287 11.10 -22.21 2.37
C ILE A 287 10.16 -22.77 1.29
N THR A 288 9.86 -22.01 0.23
CA THR A 288 9.01 -22.48 -0.88
C THR A 288 9.70 -23.58 -1.69
N ARG A 289 11.03 -23.51 -1.88
CA ARG A 289 11.83 -24.60 -2.49
C ARG A 289 11.79 -25.86 -1.63
N VAL A 290 11.98 -25.71 -0.32
CA VAL A 290 11.94 -26.81 0.65
C VAL A 290 10.57 -27.49 0.65
N ARG A 291 9.47 -26.72 0.69
CA ARG A 291 8.10 -27.26 0.58
C ARG A 291 7.87 -28.04 -0.72
N LYS A 292 8.33 -27.53 -1.88
CA LYS A 292 8.22 -28.23 -3.17
C LYS A 292 9.00 -29.55 -3.21
N GLN A 293 10.10 -29.66 -2.47
CA GLN A 293 10.88 -30.89 -2.35
C GLN A 293 10.15 -31.94 -1.50
N PHE A 294 9.47 -31.53 -0.43
CA PHE A 294 8.70 -32.44 0.43
C PHE A 294 7.34 -32.87 -0.14
N THR A 295 6.82 -32.20 -1.17
CA THR A 295 5.55 -32.59 -1.83
C THR A 295 5.77 -33.51 -3.04
N ARG A 296 7.02 -33.88 -3.34
CA ARG A 296 7.42 -34.78 -4.44
C ARG A 296 7.94 -36.14 -3.97
N LEU A 297 7.75 -36.46 -2.69
CA LEU A 297 7.99 -37.77 -2.08
C LEU A 297 6.65 -38.33 -1.58
#